data_AF-A0A3M4QC31-F1
#
_entry.id   AF-A0A3M4QC31-F1
#
_cell.length_a   1.000
_cell.length_b   1.000
_cell.length_c   1.000
_cell.angle_alpha   90.00
_cell.angle_beta   90.00
_cell.angle_gamma   90.00
#
_symmetry.space_group_name_H-M   'P 1'
#
loop_
_entity.id
_entity.type
_entity.pdbx_description
1 polymer ?
#
loop_
_entity_poly.entity_id
_entity_poly.type
_entity_poly.pdbx_seq_one_letter_code
_entity_poly.pdbx_strand_id
1 'polypeptide(L)'
;MNARTSAASWGMIASSAVFGTACAADHQRISIRTETYPRRPHSEATYYIYERGGNVICTKLAVCDKYEQCDTGYHAGVFKDLQDLKTGKPYDVTPAVTIARAKLRKHQCLAKIVPGPL
;
A
#
# COMPACT_ATOMS: atom_id res chain seq x y z
N MET A 1 34.65 25.03 -70.64
CA MET A 1 35.51 23.84 -70.47
C MET A 1 35.56 23.52 -68.98
N ASN A 2 35.40 22.23 -68.64
CA ASN A 2 35.50 21.56 -67.31
C ASN A 2 34.35 21.82 -66.32
N ALA A 3 33.72 20.87 -65.64
CA ALA A 3 33.72 19.39 -65.61
C ALA A 3 32.37 18.94 -65.00
N ARG A 4 31.64 17.95 -65.56
CA ARG A 4 31.42 16.56 -65.03
C ARG A 4 31.36 16.50 -63.49
N THR A 5 30.34 15.96 -62.81
CA THR A 5 29.89 14.55 -62.84
C THR A 5 28.57 14.34 -62.07
N SER A 6 27.84 13.30 -62.49
CA SER A 6 26.55 12.78 -62.00
C SER A 6 26.62 11.88 -60.74
N ALA A 7 25.41 11.48 -60.29
CA ALA A 7 25.02 10.23 -59.59
C ALA A 7 25.28 10.16 -58.07
N ALA A 8 24.24 10.02 -57.22
CA ALA A 8 23.37 8.87 -56.94
C ALA A 8 23.97 7.88 -55.92
N SER A 9 23.34 7.76 -54.74
CA SER A 9 23.38 6.63 -53.79
C SER A 9 22.48 6.99 -52.60
N TRP A 10 21.30 6.40 -52.39
CA TRP A 10 21.00 5.07 -51.82
C TRP A 10 21.73 4.79 -50.50
N GLY A 11 20.97 4.72 -49.40
CA GLY A 11 21.46 4.28 -48.10
C GLY A 11 20.40 4.43 -47.01
N MET A 12 19.55 3.41 -46.86
CA MET A 12 18.75 3.20 -45.66
C MET A 12 19.66 3.12 -44.41
N ILE A 13 19.14 3.42 -43.22
CA ILE A 13 19.13 2.51 -42.06
C ILE A 13 18.18 3.12 -41.01
N ALA A 14 17.05 2.44 -40.81
CA ALA A 14 16.23 2.58 -39.62
C ALA A 14 17.05 2.12 -38.40
N SER A 15 17.06 2.90 -37.32
CA SER A 15 17.47 2.42 -36.00
C SER A 15 16.38 2.74 -35.01
N SER A 16 15.37 1.86 -35.03
CA SER A 16 14.38 1.72 -33.99
C SER A 16 15.08 1.29 -32.70
N ALA A 17 15.31 2.21 -31.76
CA ALA A 17 15.63 1.87 -30.39
C ALA A 17 14.37 2.01 -29.54
N VAL A 18 13.46 1.04 -29.66
CA VAL A 18 12.42 0.81 -28.66
C VAL A 18 12.93 -0.32 -27.77
N PHE A 19 13.50 0.04 -26.61
CA PHE A 19 13.64 -0.91 -25.52
C PHE A 19 13.00 -0.27 -24.30
N GLY A 20 11.78 -0.75 -24.03
CA GLY A 20 10.93 -0.30 -22.96
C GLY A 20 11.61 -0.44 -21.61
N THR A 21 11.41 0.54 -20.74
CA THR A 21 11.57 0.37 -19.31
C THR A 21 10.61 -0.73 -18.88
N ALA A 22 11.12 -1.92 -18.65
CA ALA A 22 10.40 -2.94 -17.91
C ALA A 22 10.06 -2.31 -16.55
N CYS A 23 8.80 -1.91 -16.38
CA CYS A 23 8.25 -1.62 -15.06
C CYS A 23 8.30 -2.94 -14.30
N ALA A 24 9.40 -3.18 -13.59
CA ALA A 24 9.38 -4.10 -12.48
C ALA A 24 8.29 -3.57 -11.56
N ALA A 25 7.12 -4.21 -11.60
CA ALA A 25 6.13 -4.04 -10.56
C ALA A 25 6.83 -4.50 -9.29
N ASP A 26 7.44 -3.54 -8.59
CA ASP A 26 8.01 -3.75 -7.28
C ASP A 26 6.85 -4.25 -6.43
N HIS A 27 6.80 -5.57 -6.24
CA HIS A 27 5.85 -6.24 -5.35
C HIS A 27 6.27 -5.89 -3.93
N GLN A 28 6.09 -4.62 -3.59
CA GLN A 28 6.45 -4.06 -2.30
C GLN A 28 5.74 -4.88 -1.23
N ARG A 29 6.55 -5.39 -0.30
CA ARG A 29 6.06 -6.20 0.81
C ARG A 29 5.04 -5.41 1.60
N ILE A 30 3.94 -6.07 1.93
CA ILE A 30 2.91 -5.48 2.78
C ILE A 30 3.23 -5.84 4.22
N SER A 31 3.31 -4.84 5.08
CA SER A 31 3.46 -5.00 6.51
C SER A 31 2.19 -4.61 7.25
N ILE A 32 2.07 -5.06 8.48
CA ILE A 32 1.03 -4.68 9.41
C ILE A 32 1.66 -4.30 10.74
N ARG A 33 1.20 -3.20 11.32
CA ARG A 33 1.46 -2.82 12.71
C ARG A 33 0.14 -2.50 13.40
N THR A 34 0.14 -2.55 14.72
CA THR A 34 -1.03 -2.19 15.52
C THR A 34 -0.77 -0.97 16.38
N GLU A 35 -1.80 -0.17 16.59
CA GLU A 35 -1.84 0.88 17.62
C GLU A 35 -3.14 0.72 18.42
N THR A 36 -3.04 0.72 19.74
CA THR A 36 -4.20 0.55 20.63
C THR A 36 -4.44 1.80 21.47
N TYR A 37 -5.70 2.25 21.50
CA TYR A 37 -6.16 3.43 22.21
C TYR A 37 -7.22 3.07 23.24
N PRO A 38 -7.23 3.74 24.39
CA PRO A 38 -8.25 3.51 25.40
C PRO A 38 -9.54 4.22 24.97
N ARG A 39 -10.68 3.53 25.05
CA ARG A 39 -12.00 4.12 24.84
C ARG A 39 -12.87 3.91 26.08
N ARG A 40 -13.30 5.00 26.70
CA ARG A 40 -14.17 4.90 27.89
C ARG A 40 -15.56 4.37 27.52
N PRO A 41 -16.25 3.67 28.44
CA PRO A 41 -15.81 3.33 29.81
C PRO A 41 -14.98 2.04 29.92
N HIS A 42 -15.17 1.06 29.05
CA HIS A 42 -14.42 -0.22 29.09
C HIS A 42 -14.20 -0.79 27.69
N SER A 43 -13.78 0.06 26.76
CA SER A 43 -13.52 -0.32 25.37
C SER A 43 -12.09 0.01 24.99
N GLU A 44 -11.61 -0.62 23.93
CA GLU A 44 -10.34 -0.30 23.31
C GLU A 44 -10.52 -0.19 21.79
N ALA A 45 -9.74 0.70 21.19
CA ALA A 45 -9.70 0.89 19.75
C ALA A 45 -8.35 0.40 19.23
N THR A 46 -8.37 -0.71 18.49
CA THR A 46 -7.18 -1.30 17.89
C THR A 46 -7.16 -0.99 16.40
N TYR A 47 -6.15 -0.24 15.98
CA TYR A 47 -5.88 0.09 14.60
C TYR A 47 -4.89 -0.91 14.03
N TYR A 48 -5.30 -1.64 13.01
CA TYR A 48 -4.42 -2.48 12.20
C TYR A 48 -4.04 -1.70 10.95
N ILE A 49 -2.81 -1.22 10.93
CA ILE A 49 -2.30 -0.30 9.92
C ILE A 49 -1.48 -1.11 8.92
N TYR A 50 -1.96 -1.16 7.67
CA TYR A 50 -1.33 -1.90 6.59
C TYR A 50 -0.49 -0.96 5.74
N GLU A 51 0.78 -1.28 5.57
CA GLU A 51 1.74 -0.44 4.88
C GLU A 51 2.33 -1.16 3.66
N ARG A 52 2.61 -0.41 2.59
CA ARG A 52 3.32 -0.87 1.40
C ARG A 52 4.24 0.25 0.94
N GLY A 53 5.54 -0.02 0.87
CA GLY A 53 6.53 0.98 0.47
C GLY A 53 6.51 2.24 1.33
N GLY A 54 6.27 2.11 2.64
CA GLY A 54 6.16 3.23 3.57
C GLY A 54 4.82 3.99 3.55
N ASN A 55 3.90 3.64 2.65
CA ASN A 55 2.58 4.25 2.58
C ASN A 55 1.54 3.38 3.27
N VAL A 56 0.66 3.97 4.08
CA VAL A 56 -0.51 3.27 4.60
C VAL A 56 -1.49 3.06 3.45
N ILE A 57 -1.76 1.79 3.12
CA ILE A 57 -2.66 1.40 2.03
C ILE A 57 -4.05 1.05 2.54
N CYS A 58 -4.17 0.62 3.79
CA CYS A 58 -5.42 0.25 4.41
C CYS A 58 -5.33 0.37 5.93
N THR A 59 -6.42 0.74 6.57
CA THR A 59 -6.54 0.77 8.02
C THR A 59 -7.79 0.01 8.43
N LYS A 60 -7.64 -1.02 9.27
CA LYS A 60 -8.78 -1.65 9.95
C LYS A 60 -8.86 -1.09 11.36
N LEU A 61 -10.02 -0.61 11.74
CA LEU A 61 -10.36 -0.25 13.13
C LEU A 61 -11.16 -1.41 13.73
N ALA A 62 -10.77 -1.87 14.91
CA ALA A 62 -11.58 -2.74 15.76
C ALA A 62 -11.82 -2.05 17.09
N VAL A 63 -13.08 -1.78 17.43
CA VAL A 63 -13.47 -1.22 18.73
C VAL A 63 -14.11 -2.33 19.53
N CYS A 64 -13.40 -2.84 20.53
CA CYS A 64 -13.86 -3.95 21.36
C CYS A 64 -14.35 -3.43 22.71
N ASP A 65 -15.42 -4.03 23.24
CA ASP A 65 -15.86 -3.81 24.62
C ASP A 65 -15.21 -4.81 25.60
N LYS A 66 -15.56 -4.70 26.89
CA LYS A 66 -15.06 -5.60 27.94
C LYS A 66 -15.48 -7.07 27.82
N TYR A 67 -16.38 -7.39 26.90
CA TYR A 67 -16.86 -8.73 26.60
C TYR A 67 -16.27 -9.25 25.29
N GLU A 68 -15.24 -8.58 24.76
CA GLU A 68 -14.58 -8.91 23.49
C GLU A 68 -15.52 -8.83 22.27
N GLN A 69 -16.63 -8.10 22.38
CA GLN A 69 -17.49 -7.80 21.25
C GLN A 69 -16.90 -6.62 20.49
N CYS A 70 -16.48 -6.87 19.25
CA CYS A 70 -15.75 -5.88 18.46
C CYS A 70 -16.54 -5.41 17.25
N ASP A 71 -16.76 -4.09 17.16
CA ASP A 71 -17.19 -3.43 15.94
C ASP A 71 -15.98 -3.18 15.04
N THR A 72 -16.07 -3.58 13.76
CA THR A 72 -14.94 -3.46 12.83
C THR A 72 -15.25 -2.56 11.64
N GLY A 73 -14.37 -1.59 11.42
CA GLY A 73 -14.36 -0.69 10.26
C GLY A 73 -13.16 -0.95 9.36
N TYR A 74 -13.33 -0.73 8.06
CA TYR A 74 -12.28 -0.87 7.04
C TYR A 74 -12.19 0.43 6.25
N HIS A 75 -11.00 1.02 6.21
CA HIS A 75 -10.78 2.34 5.62
C HIS A 75 -9.59 2.32 4.67
N ALA A 76 -9.74 2.99 3.53
CA ALA A 76 -8.64 3.16 2.58
C ALA A 76 -7.63 4.16 3.10
N GLY A 77 -6.34 3.81 3.00
CA GLY A 77 -5.25 4.66 3.45
C GLY A 77 -5.21 4.88 4.96
N VAL A 78 -4.68 6.05 5.35
CA VAL A 78 -4.59 6.50 6.74
C VAL A 78 -5.97 6.83 7.27
N PHE A 79 -6.34 6.22 8.40
CA PHE A 79 -7.58 6.55 9.09
C PHE A 79 -7.39 6.56 10.60
N LYS A 80 -8.03 7.52 11.26
CA LYS A 80 -8.13 7.60 12.72
C LYS A 80 -9.46 8.25 13.10
N ASP A 81 -10.14 7.66 14.07
CA ASP A 81 -11.41 8.17 14.60
C ASP A 81 -11.18 9.48 15.38
N LEU A 82 -12.15 10.39 15.31
CA LEU A 82 -12.12 11.68 16.00
C LEU A 82 -11.98 11.54 17.52
N GLN A 83 -12.52 10.49 18.13
CA GLN A 83 -12.36 10.24 19.56
C GLN A 83 -10.91 9.91 19.89
N ASP A 84 -10.27 9.06 19.10
CA ASP A 84 -8.90 8.61 19.36
C ASP A 84 -7.86 9.68 19.03
N LEU A 85 -8.17 10.58 18.08
CA LEU A 85 -7.37 11.79 17.84
C LEU A 85 -7.29 12.70 19.07
N LYS A 86 -8.37 12.78 19.87
CA LYS A 86 -8.42 13.59 21.10
C LYS A 86 -7.72 12.91 22.28
N THR A 87 -7.69 11.59 22.30
CA THR A 87 -7.06 10.80 23.36
C THR A 87 -5.54 10.94 23.38
N GLY A 88 -4.92 11.27 22.24
CA GLY A 88 -3.49 11.55 22.14
C GLY A 88 -2.70 10.37 21.57
N LYS A 89 -1.73 9.85 22.34
CA LYS A 89 -0.87 8.74 21.89
C LYS A 89 -1.47 7.37 22.24
N PRO A 90 -1.22 6.33 21.42
CA PRO A 90 -1.62 4.97 21.78
C PRO A 90 -0.84 4.49 23.00
N TYR A 91 -1.43 3.63 23.82
CA TYR A 91 -0.72 3.02 24.95
C TYR A 91 0.01 1.74 24.57
N ASP A 92 -0.38 1.10 23.46
CA ASP A 92 0.29 -0.08 22.92
C ASP A 92 0.52 0.07 21.42
N VAL A 93 1.70 -0.33 20.97
CA VAL A 93 2.12 -0.28 19.56
C VAL A 93 2.99 -1.48 19.26
N THR A 94 2.63 -2.24 18.23
CA THR A 94 3.49 -3.32 17.73
C THR A 94 4.38 -2.84 16.60
N PRO A 95 5.59 -3.40 16.45
CA PRO A 95 6.44 -3.12 15.29
C PRO A 95 5.78 -3.62 14.00
N ALA A 96 6.12 -3.02 12.87
CA ALA A 96 5.63 -3.46 11.57
C ALA A 96 6.19 -4.85 11.22
N VAL A 97 5.30 -5.81 11.01
CA VAL A 97 5.63 -7.18 10.62
C VAL A 97 5.20 -7.42 9.18
N THR A 98 6.12 -7.95 8.37
CA THR A 98 5.79 -8.33 6.98
C THR A 98 4.77 -9.46 6.96
N ILE A 99 3.71 -9.30 6.18
CA ILE A 99 2.70 -10.32 5.97
C ILE A 99 3.16 -11.24 4.85
N ALA A 100 3.24 -12.55 5.14
CA ALA A 100 3.52 -13.54 4.13
C ALA A 100 2.45 -13.50 3.01
N ARG A 101 2.88 -13.60 1.75
CA ARG A 101 2.00 -13.50 0.57
C ARG A 101 0.77 -14.41 0.66
N ALA A 102 0.96 -15.66 1.09
CA ALA A 102 -0.12 -16.64 1.27
C ALA A 102 -1.18 -16.23 2.32
N LYS A 103 -0.85 -15.30 3.22
CA LYS A 103 -1.77 -14.80 4.26
C LYS A 103 -2.49 -13.51 3.84
N LEU A 104 -2.05 -12.80 2.80
CA LEU A 104 -2.61 -11.49 2.42
C LEU A 104 -4.12 -11.51 2.17
N ARG A 105 -4.63 -12.57 1.51
CA ARG A 105 -6.06 -12.76 1.27
C ARG A 105 -6.90 -12.97 2.54
N LYS A 106 -6.26 -13.38 3.65
CA LYS A 106 -6.93 -13.53 4.95
C LYS A 106 -7.16 -12.19 5.66
N HIS A 107 -6.47 -11.12 5.22
CA HIS A 107 -6.65 -9.79 5.78
C HIS A 107 -7.79 -9.07 5.07
N GLN A 108 -8.93 -8.94 5.77
CA GLN A 108 -10.15 -8.37 5.19
C GLN A 108 -9.98 -6.92 4.70
N CYS A 109 -9.12 -6.12 5.36
CA CYS A 109 -8.82 -4.76 4.91
C CYS A 109 -8.26 -4.77 3.48
N LEU A 110 -7.22 -5.58 3.24
CA LEU A 110 -6.59 -5.72 1.93
C LEU A 110 -7.56 -6.31 0.90
N ALA A 111 -8.34 -7.32 1.30
CA ALA A 111 -9.29 -7.96 0.40
C ALA A 111 -10.43 -7.03 -0.07
N LYS A 112 -10.88 -6.10 0.78
CA LYS A 112 -11.98 -5.17 0.47
C LYS A 112 -11.53 -3.92 -0.27
N ILE A 113 -10.35 -3.39 0.05
CA ILE A 113 -9.97 -2.02 -0.32
C ILE A 113 -8.85 -1.98 -1.36
N VAL A 114 -8.01 -3.00 -1.45
CA VAL A 114 -6.86 -3.04 -2.37
C VAL A 114 -7.16 -4.06 -3.48
N PRO A 115 -7.97 -3.72 -4.49
CA PRO A 115 -8.22 -4.59 -5.63
C PRO A 115 -6.95 -4.64 -6.51
N GLY A 116 -6.33 -5.82 -6.59
CA GLY A 116 -5.14 -6.03 -7.41
C GLY A 116 -4.34 -7.28 -7.00
N PRO A 117 -3.21 -7.57 -7.66
CA PRO A 117 -2.32 -8.63 -7.25
C PRO A 117 -1.69 -8.30 -5.89
N LEU A 118 -2.02 -9.12 -4.88
CA LEU A 118 -1.43 -9.13 -3.55
C LEU A 118 -0.21 -10.08 -3.50
#